data_AF-A0A3D4CMW8-F1
#
_entry.id   AF-A0A3D4CMW8-F1
#
_cell.length_a   1.000
_cell.length_b   1.000
_cell.length_c   1.000
_cell.angle_alpha   90.00
_cell.angle_beta   90.00
_cell.angle_gamma   90.00
#
_symmetry.space_group_name_H-M   'P 1'
#
loop_
_entity.id
_entity.type
_entity.pdbx_description
1 polymer ?
#
loop_
_entity_poly.entity_id
_entity_poly.type
_entity_poly.pdbx_seq_one_letter_code
_entity_poly.pdbx_strand_id
1 'polypeptide(L)'
;MPRLSDILGLNARSADYLLLNLKSARRRADDKLLTKKLLKKAGVAHPRLLGIINNVAEARSFRWNKLKEGFAIKPVQGFGGQGIILIKKATKENGVF
;
A
#
# COMPACT_ATOMS: atom_id res chain seq x y z
N MET A 1 -20.45 17.16 -2.76
CA MET A 1 -20.10 15.84 -3.33
C MET A 1 -19.38 16.06 -4.65
N PRO A 2 -18.35 15.27 -4.99
CA PRO A 2 -17.67 15.40 -6.29
C PRO A 2 -18.63 15.07 -7.44
N ARG A 3 -18.56 15.82 -8.54
CA ARG A 3 -19.30 15.53 -9.77
C ARG A 3 -18.52 14.50 -10.59
N LEU A 4 -19.18 13.81 -11.51
CA LEU A 4 -18.51 12.81 -12.37
C LEU A 4 -17.36 13.44 -13.19
N SER A 5 -17.51 14.69 -13.60
CA SER A 5 -16.46 15.48 -14.28
C SER A 5 -15.21 15.71 -13.44
N ASP A 6 -15.32 15.61 -12.11
CA ASP A 6 -14.22 15.81 -11.18
C ASP A 6 -13.47 14.49 -10.91
N ILE A 7 -13.97 13.36 -11.42
CA ILE A 7 -13.39 12.02 -11.22
C ILE A 7 -12.53 11.65 -12.42
N LEU A 8 -11.22 11.53 -12.21
CA LEU A 8 -10.29 11.01 -13.21
C LEU A 8 -10.41 9.48 -13.32
N GLY A 9 -10.99 9.00 -14.43
CA GLY A 9 -11.10 7.58 -14.73
C GLY A 9 -9.75 6.91 -15.00
N LEU A 10 -9.69 5.58 -14.89
CA LEU A 10 -8.45 4.81 -15.09
C LEU A 10 -7.85 4.98 -16.49
N ASN A 11 -8.69 5.02 -17.52
CA ASN A 11 -8.26 5.18 -18.91
C ASN A 11 -7.66 6.56 -19.15
N ALA A 12 -8.38 7.62 -18.77
CA ALA A 12 -7.91 9.00 -18.84
C ALA A 12 -6.62 9.20 -18.03
N ARG A 13 -6.54 8.69 -16.79
CA ARG A 13 -5.29 8.70 -16.00
C ARG A 13 -4.12 8.07 -16.76
N SER A 14 -4.39 6.96 -17.44
CA SER A 14 -3.34 6.21 -18.14
C SER A 14 -2.86 6.95 -19.38
N ALA A 15 -3.79 7.44 -20.20
CA ALA A 15 -3.49 8.20 -21.42
C ALA A 15 -2.87 9.56 -21.11
N ASP A 16 -3.46 10.32 -20.18
CA ASP A 16 -3.16 11.74 -20.01
C ASP A 16 -2.00 11.99 -19.04
N TYR A 17 -1.76 11.09 -18.07
CA TYR A 17 -0.77 11.32 -17.00
C TYR A 17 0.32 10.24 -16.90
N LEU A 18 -0.05 8.95 -16.96
CA LEU A 18 0.96 7.88 -16.79
C LEU A 18 1.97 7.87 -17.95
N LEU A 19 1.53 8.14 -19.19
CA LEU A 19 2.41 8.17 -20.36
C LEU A 19 3.46 9.30 -20.31
N LEU A 20 3.18 10.40 -19.61
CA LEU A 20 4.12 11.52 -19.44
C LEU A 20 5.36 11.16 -18.60
N ASN A 21 5.31 10.04 -17.87
CA ASN A 21 6.39 9.62 -16.98
C ASN A 21 7.35 8.65 -17.67
N LEU A 22 8.63 8.65 -17.25
CA LEU A 22 9.57 7.62 -17.70
C LEU A 22 9.11 6.22 -17.23
N LYS A 23 9.31 5.19 -18.06
CA LYS A 23 8.97 3.79 -17.71
C LYS A 23 9.65 3.35 -16.41
N SER A 24 10.89 3.77 -16.19
CA SER A 24 11.63 3.48 -14.96
C SER A 24 11.02 4.17 -13.74
N ALA A 25 10.52 5.40 -13.89
CA ALA A 25 9.84 6.12 -12.81
C ALA A 25 8.52 5.43 -12.42
N ARG A 26 7.71 5.01 -13.40
CA ARG A 26 6.48 4.23 -13.16
C ARG A 26 6.77 2.94 -12.39
N ARG A 27 7.76 2.17 -12.81
CA ARG A 27 8.16 0.93 -12.12
C ARG A 27 8.55 1.16 -10.67
N ARG A 28 9.21 2.29 -10.36
CA ARG A 28 9.55 2.65 -8.97
C ARG A 28 8.31 3.00 -8.16
N ALA A 29 7.34 3.69 -8.76
CA ALA A 29 6.07 4.05 -8.12
C ALA A 29 5.17 2.82 -7.85
N ASP A 30 5.18 1.83 -8.75
CA ASP A 30 4.39 0.60 -8.60
C ASP A 30 4.90 -0.32 -7.48
N ASP A 31 6.18 -0.23 -7.14
CA ASP A 31 6.78 -0.90 -5.99
C ASP A 31 6.69 -0.02 -4.73
N LYS A 32 5.81 -0.43 -3.82
CA LYS A 32 5.55 0.30 -2.58
C LYS A 32 6.74 0.33 -1.62
N LEU A 33 7.63 -0.67 -1.65
CA LEU A 33 8.83 -0.69 -0.81
C LEU A 33 9.87 0.27 -1.37
N LEU A 34 10.10 0.22 -2.68
CA LEU A 34 11.04 1.13 -3.34
C LEU A 34 10.58 2.59 -3.24
N THR A 35 9.29 2.85 -3.47
CA THR A 35 8.70 4.19 -3.29
C THR A 35 8.96 4.71 -1.88
N LYS A 36 8.70 3.92 -0.84
CA LYS A 36 8.97 4.33 0.55
C LYS A 36 10.45 4.62 0.80
N LYS A 37 11.36 3.79 0.29
CA LYS A 37 12.81 4.03 0.40
C LYS A 37 13.23 5.35 -0.23
N LEU A 38 12.67 5.69 -1.40
CA LEU A 38 12.94 6.94 -2.09
C LEU A 38 12.36 8.15 -1.34
N LEU A 39 11.11 8.06 -0.88
CA LEU A 39 10.48 9.12 -0.09
C LEU A 39 11.25 9.39 1.20
N LYS A 40 11.68 8.33 1.90
CA LYS A 40 12.54 8.46 3.09
C LYS A 40 13.86 9.15 2.78
N LYS A 41 14.54 8.75 1.69
CA LYS A 41 15.81 9.38 1.28
C LYS A 41 15.62 10.85 0.92
N ALA A 42 14.47 11.21 0.34
CA ALA A 42 14.14 12.57 -0.04
C ALA A 42 13.54 13.43 1.09
N GLY A 43 13.39 12.89 2.31
CA GLY A 43 12.79 13.62 3.43
C GLY A 43 11.28 13.86 3.28
N VAL A 44 10.60 13.17 2.36
CA VAL A 44 9.16 13.33 2.13
C VAL A 44 8.39 12.49 3.15
N ALA A 45 7.43 13.13 3.83
CA ALA A 45 6.56 12.47 4.79
C ALA A 45 5.79 11.30 4.15
N HIS A 46 5.79 10.15 4.82
CA HIS A 46 5.11 8.95 4.35
C HIS A 46 4.73 8.05 5.54
N PRO A 47 3.73 7.17 5.39
CA PRO A 47 3.33 6.27 6.47
C PRO A 47 4.47 5.31 6.87
N ARG A 48 4.67 5.15 8.18
CA ARG A 48 5.65 4.21 8.75
C ARG A 48 5.42 2.79 8.23
N LEU A 49 6.49 2.10 7.84
CA LEU A 49 6.44 0.67 7.52
C LEU A 49 6.49 -0.13 8.83
N LEU A 50 5.49 -0.97 9.05
CA LEU A 50 5.38 -1.79 10.28
C LEU A 50 6.10 -3.14 10.13
N GLY A 51 6.21 -3.63 8.91
CA GLY A 51 6.86 -4.91 8.61
C GLY A 51 6.82 -5.23 7.11
N ILE A 52 7.60 -6.22 6.73
CA ILE A 52 7.61 -6.85 5.40
C ILE A 52 7.41 -8.34 5.64
N ILE A 53 6.54 -8.95 4.84
CA ILE A 53 6.22 -10.37 4.91
C ILE A 53 6.45 -10.92 3.50
N ASN A 54 7.49 -11.74 3.33
CA ASN A 54 7.89 -12.30 2.05
C ASN A 54 7.21 -13.64 1.76
N ASN A 55 6.82 -14.36 2.81
CA ASN A 55 6.24 -15.71 2.69
C ASN A 55 5.32 -16.04 3.87
N VAL A 56 4.63 -17.17 3.76
CA VAL A 56 3.64 -17.63 4.76
C VAL A 56 4.30 -17.94 6.11
N ALA A 57 5.53 -18.43 6.15
CA ALA A 57 6.22 -18.72 7.41
C ALA A 57 6.55 -17.43 8.19
N GLU A 58 6.97 -16.38 7.50
CA GLU A 58 7.13 -15.03 8.08
C GLU A 58 5.78 -14.49 8.57
N ALA A 59 4.69 -14.69 7.81
CA ALA A 59 3.37 -14.26 8.23
C ALA A 59 2.93 -14.93 9.55
N ARG A 60 3.20 -16.24 9.69
CA ARG A 60 2.87 -17.03 10.89
C ARG A 60 3.70 -16.63 12.11
N SER A 61 4.95 -16.24 11.91
CA SER A 61 5.87 -15.83 12.99
C SER A 61 5.88 -14.32 13.25
N PHE A 62 5.14 -13.53 12.46
CA PHE A 62 5.06 -12.09 12.64
C PHE A 62 4.42 -11.74 13.99
N ARG A 63 4.98 -10.73 14.68
CA ARG A 63 4.53 -10.31 16.02
C ARG A 63 3.29 -9.42 15.93
N TRP A 64 2.17 -9.97 15.46
CA TRP A 64 0.90 -9.26 15.26
C TRP A 64 0.41 -8.55 16.54
N ASN A 65 0.63 -9.17 17.69
CA ASN A 65 0.29 -8.63 19.02
C ASN A 65 0.98 -7.30 19.36
N LYS A 66 2.06 -6.92 18.67
CA LYS A 66 2.72 -5.62 18.85
C LYS A 66 2.01 -4.49 18.09
N LEU A 67 1.13 -4.80 17.13
CA LEU A 67 0.39 -3.83 16.35
C LEU A 67 -0.92 -3.47 17.07
N LYS A 68 -0.86 -2.44 17.93
CA LYS A 68 -2.02 -2.01 18.74
C LYS A 68 -2.98 -1.06 18.00
N GLU A 69 -2.47 -0.34 17.02
CA GLU A 69 -3.22 0.61 16.20
C GLU A 69 -3.73 -0.06 14.92
N GLY A 70 -4.72 0.55 14.26
CA GLY A 70 -5.20 0.08 12.96
C GLY A 70 -4.09 0.15 11.89
N PHE A 71 -4.02 -0.87 11.05
CA PHE A 71 -3.02 -0.97 9.98
C PHE A 71 -3.59 -1.62 8.72
N ALA A 72 -2.89 -1.44 7.59
CA ALA A 72 -3.25 -2.08 6.33
C ALA A 72 -2.13 -3.03 5.89
N ILE A 73 -2.51 -4.25 5.53
CA ILE A 73 -1.66 -5.21 4.81
C ILE A 73 -1.95 -5.03 3.32
N LYS A 74 -0.91 -4.95 2.50
CA LYS A 74 -1.04 -4.73 1.05
C LYS A 74 0.08 -5.44 0.29
N PRO A 75 -0.17 -5.93 -0.94
CA PRO A 75 0.89 -6.42 -1.81
C PRO A 75 1.88 -5.30 -2.13
N VAL A 76 3.14 -5.66 -2.30
CA VAL A 76 4.21 -4.71 -2.65
C VAL A 76 3.93 -4.08 -4.01
N GLN A 77 3.58 -4.91 -5.00
CA GLN A 77 3.24 -4.46 -6.35
C GLN A 77 1.82 -3.91 -6.45
N GLY A 78 1.56 -3.06 -7.43
CA GLY A 78 0.22 -2.60 -7.76
C GLY A 78 -0.69 -3.77 -8.14
N PHE A 79 -1.92 -3.78 -7.63
CA PHE A 79 -2.90 -4.84 -7.91
C PHE A 79 -4.30 -4.25 -8.18
N GLY A 80 -4.37 -3.14 -8.91
CA GLY A 80 -5.64 -2.54 -9.34
C GLY A 80 -6.59 -2.10 -8.21
N GLY A 81 -6.08 -1.90 -6.99
CA GLY A 81 -6.89 -1.61 -5.80
C GLY A 81 -7.30 -2.85 -4.98
N GLN A 82 -6.97 -4.05 -5.45
CA GLN A 82 -7.23 -5.31 -4.75
C GLN A 82 -6.08 -5.71 -3.82
N GLY A 83 -6.29 -6.76 -3.02
CA GLY A 83 -5.28 -7.34 -2.13
C GLY A 83 -4.97 -6.48 -0.90
N ILE A 84 -5.80 -5.47 -0.60
CA ILE A 84 -5.63 -4.63 0.59
C ILE A 84 -6.52 -5.19 1.69
N ILE A 85 -5.92 -5.53 2.83
CA ILE A 85 -6.62 -5.96 4.04
C ILE A 85 -6.46 -4.86 5.08
N LEU A 86 -7.58 -4.29 5.53
CA LEU A 86 -7.60 -3.27 6.57
C LEU A 86 -7.92 -3.89 7.92
N ILE A 87 -7.03 -3.72 8.88
CA ILE A 87 -7.20 -4.17 10.27
C ILE A 87 -7.46 -2.93 11.12
N LYS A 88 -8.64 -2.85 11.75
CA LYS A 88 -9.07 -1.66 12.51
C LYS A 88 -8.59 -1.68 13.97
N LYS A 89 -8.74 -2.81 14.65
CA LYS A 89 -8.36 -2.99 16.05
C LYS A 89 -8.15 -4.47 16.36
N ALA A 90 -7.23 -4.78 17.26
CA ALA A 90 -7.16 -6.10 17.86
C ALA A 90 -8.37 -6.32 18.78
N THR A 91 -9.08 -7.43 18.62
CA THR A 91 -10.15 -7.85 19.53
C THR A 91 -9.54 -8.72 20.64
N LYS A 92 -10.19 -8.75 21.82
CA LYS A 92 -9.79 -9.61 22.95
C LYS A 92 -10.39 -11.02 22.87
N GLU A 93 -11.21 -11.28 21.86
CA GLU A 93 -11.86 -12.57 21.66
C GLU A 93 -10.88 -13.53 20.99
N ASN A 94 -10.53 -14.59 21.68
CA ASN A 94 -9.72 -15.66 21.11
C ASN A 94 -10.56 -16.42 20.08
N GLY A 95 -10.22 -16.27 18.79
CA GLY A 95 -10.61 -17.25 17.77
C GLY A 95 -11.87 -16.96 16.96
N VAL A 96 -12.28 -15.71 16.78
CA VAL A 96 -13.25 -15.38 15.72
C VAL A 96 -12.57 -14.46 14.72
N PHE A 97 -12.26 -15.02 13.55
CA PHE A 97 -11.84 -14.27 12.35
C PHE A 97 -13.08 -13.84 11.57
#